data_AF-A0A1S3B6N9-F1
#
_entry.id   AF-A0A1S3B6N9-F1
#
_cell.length_a   1.000
_cell.length_b   1.000
_cell.length_c   1.000
_cell.angle_alpha   90.00
_cell.angle_beta   90.00
_cell.angle_gamma   90.00
#
_symmetry.space_group_name_H-M   'P 1'
#
loop_
_entity.id
_entity.type
_entity.pdbx_description
1 polymer ?
#
loop_
_entity_poly.entity_id
_entity_poly.type
_entity_poly.pdbx_seq_one_letter_code
_entity_poly.pdbx_strand_id
1 'polypeptide(L)'
;MLVGTWNVGGKPPNEGLNLRDWLNSSTPIDIYVLGFQEIVPLNAGNVLGAEDSGPAAQWLSLIHQALNTDDVDSPTSNNQRQAPQKPRHSFSDLLALEDDTGNGNTRVFPTYCLAASKQMVGIFLCVWVRADLYKHVSNLKVSNVGRGVMGFLGNKGSVSISMTLNQTTFCFVCTHLTSGEKEGDEVKRNSDVSEILKKTRFSHSCKATTGALPPPPETILDHDKVIWLGDLNYRLSTGCGETYELLRRNDWQALLEKDQLKLEQRAGRVFKGWEEGRIEFAPTYKYITNSDHYVALTSNLKPSKEKRRTPAWCDRILWRGIGMKQMWYVRGECRFSDHRPVYSLFSVQVELANKNRATTNSNIAAPAKPAIDTALSSLCAAKIQAEELLLREETIDTSPFSNCN
;
A
#
# COMPACT_ATOMS: atom_id res chain seq x y z
N MET A 1 -9.54 8.35 -6.51
CA MET A 1 -8.57 7.39 -5.94
C MET A 1 -8.79 7.26 -4.45
N LEU A 2 -8.98 6.04 -3.92
CA LEU A 2 -9.07 5.76 -2.48
C LEU A 2 -7.74 5.19 -1.98
N VAL A 3 -7.23 5.71 -0.88
CA VAL A 3 -5.98 5.26 -0.25
C VAL A 3 -6.28 4.84 1.17
N GLY A 4 -5.88 3.63 1.54
CA GLY A 4 -6.07 3.08 2.89
C GLY A 4 -4.77 2.56 3.48
N THR A 5 -4.58 2.75 4.78
CA THR A 5 -3.52 2.12 5.57
C THR A 5 -4.07 1.45 6.81
N TRP A 6 -3.56 0.25 7.14
CA TRP A 6 -3.96 -0.45 8.35
C TRP A 6 -2.87 -1.37 8.92
N ASN A 7 -2.42 -1.11 10.14
CA ASN A 7 -1.65 -2.08 10.92
C ASN A 7 -2.59 -3.16 11.49
N VAL A 8 -2.44 -4.40 11.05
CA VAL A 8 -3.33 -5.52 11.40
C VAL A 8 -2.82 -6.38 12.57
N GLY A 9 -1.73 -5.96 13.21
CA GLY A 9 -1.27 -6.48 14.51
C GLY A 9 -0.83 -7.94 14.50
N GLY A 10 -0.28 -8.42 13.39
CA GLY A 10 0.23 -9.79 13.25
C GLY A 10 -0.86 -10.85 13.04
N LYS A 11 -2.11 -10.43 12.73
CA LYS A 11 -3.26 -11.32 12.65
C LYS A 11 -3.61 -11.63 11.18
N PRO A 12 -3.77 -12.91 10.80
CA PRO A 12 -4.31 -13.24 9.49
C PRO A 12 -5.80 -12.88 9.42
N PRO A 13 -6.36 -12.58 8.23
CA PRO A 13 -7.79 -12.40 8.05
C PRO A 13 -8.57 -13.58 8.63
N ASN A 14 -9.69 -13.29 9.31
CA ASN A 14 -10.60 -14.31 9.81
C ASN A 14 -11.93 -14.28 9.03
N GLU A 15 -12.72 -15.35 9.12
CA GLU A 15 -13.97 -15.51 8.34
C GLU A 15 -15.00 -14.39 8.58
N GLY A 16 -14.94 -13.70 9.72
CA GLY A 16 -15.86 -12.61 10.05
C GLY A 16 -15.37 -11.21 9.65
N LEU A 17 -14.16 -11.08 9.09
CA LEU A 17 -13.61 -9.78 8.71
C LEU A 17 -14.20 -9.35 7.36
N ASN A 18 -14.98 -8.27 7.38
CA ASN A 18 -15.52 -7.66 6.16
C ASN A 18 -14.85 -6.31 5.89
N LEU A 19 -14.25 -6.14 4.71
CA LEU A 19 -13.59 -4.89 4.30
C LEU A 19 -14.55 -3.92 3.59
N ARG A 20 -15.80 -4.31 3.30
CA ARG A 20 -16.75 -3.45 2.59
C ARG A 20 -17.02 -2.15 3.33
N ASP A 21 -17.20 -2.18 4.65
CA ASP A 21 -17.41 -0.93 5.42
C ASP A 21 -16.25 0.06 5.26
N TRP A 22 -15.05 -0.46 4.99
CA TRP A 22 -13.85 0.35 4.76
C TRP A 22 -13.68 0.79 3.30
N LEU A 23 -14.04 -0.06 2.33
CA LEU A 23 -13.77 0.13 0.91
C LEU A 23 -14.98 0.63 0.11
N ASN A 24 -16.18 0.56 0.68
CA ASN A 24 -17.42 0.98 0.05
C ASN A 24 -17.47 2.51 -0.08
N SER A 25 -17.91 2.96 -1.24
CA SER A 25 -18.02 4.36 -1.60
C SER A 25 -19.30 4.56 -2.40
N SER A 26 -20.00 5.66 -2.14
CA SER A 26 -21.22 6.01 -2.89
C SER A 26 -20.94 6.32 -4.36
N THR A 27 -19.69 6.63 -4.71
CA THR A 27 -19.23 6.85 -6.08
C THR A 27 -18.19 5.80 -6.49
N PRO A 28 -18.22 5.31 -7.75
CA PRO A 28 -17.16 4.47 -8.31
C PRO A 28 -15.78 5.08 -8.07
N ILE A 29 -14.87 4.30 -7.53
CA ILE A 29 -13.48 4.70 -7.34
C ILE A 29 -12.69 4.25 -8.58
N ASP A 30 -11.74 5.05 -9.04
CA ASP A 30 -10.91 4.66 -10.20
C ASP A 30 -9.75 3.74 -9.81
N ILE A 31 -9.15 3.99 -8.64
CA ILE A 31 -7.95 3.33 -8.14
C ILE A 31 -8.07 3.20 -6.62
N TYR A 32 -7.84 1.99 -6.10
CA TYR A 32 -7.63 1.70 -4.69
C TYR A 32 -6.15 1.43 -4.42
N VAL A 33 -5.59 2.06 -3.39
CA VAL A 33 -4.23 1.85 -2.92
C VAL A 33 -4.31 1.44 -1.47
N LEU A 34 -3.98 0.19 -1.14
CA LEU A 34 -4.17 -0.37 0.20
C LEU A 34 -2.83 -0.86 0.76
N GLY A 35 -2.38 -0.19 1.81
CA GLY A 35 -1.18 -0.53 2.57
C GLY A 35 -1.54 -1.21 3.89
N PHE A 36 -0.83 -2.29 4.22
CA PHE A 36 -0.99 -3.01 5.47
C PHE A 36 0.36 -3.16 6.16
N GLN A 37 0.33 -3.20 7.49
CA GLN A 37 1.49 -3.44 8.33
C GLN A 37 1.18 -4.58 9.31
N GLU A 38 2.21 -5.34 9.66
CA GLU A 38 2.08 -6.54 10.50
C GLU A 38 1.08 -7.56 9.95
N ILE A 39 1.08 -7.82 8.64
CA ILE A 39 0.24 -8.90 8.07
C ILE A 39 0.70 -10.31 8.50
N VAL A 40 1.87 -10.42 9.11
CA VAL A 40 2.43 -11.63 9.73
C VAL A 40 2.92 -11.32 11.16
N PRO A 41 2.92 -12.31 12.07
CA PRO A 41 3.54 -12.15 13.37
C PRO A 41 5.04 -11.83 13.24
N LEU A 42 5.54 -10.81 13.94
CA LEU A 42 6.95 -10.43 13.91
C LEU A 42 7.82 -11.34 14.81
N ASN A 43 7.93 -12.61 14.45
CA ASN A 43 8.83 -13.58 15.08
C ASN A 43 10.10 -13.80 14.22
N ALA A 44 11.13 -14.42 14.80
CA ALA A 44 12.41 -14.63 14.11
C ALA A 44 12.27 -15.40 12.79
N GLY A 45 11.35 -16.37 12.73
CA GLY A 45 11.09 -17.15 11.52
C GLY A 45 10.57 -16.29 10.36
N ASN A 46 9.61 -15.40 10.62
CA ASN A 46 9.06 -14.53 9.58
C ASN A 46 10.01 -13.40 9.17
N VAL A 47 10.95 -13.02 10.03
CA VAL A 47 11.87 -11.90 9.78
C VAL A 47 13.16 -12.38 9.09
N LEU A 48 13.64 -13.58 9.38
CA LEU A 48 14.90 -14.14 8.86
C LEU A 48 14.70 -15.32 7.90
N GLY A 49 13.51 -15.91 7.86
CA GLY A 49 13.17 -17.02 6.97
C GLY A 49 12.84 -16.55 5.55
N ALA A 50 12.58 -17.51 4.68
CA ALA A 50 12.05 -17.23 3.35
C ALA A 50 10.69 -16.52 3.44
N GLU A 51 10.45 -15.54 2.57
CA GLU A 51 9.19 -14.80 2.56
C GLU A 51 8.02 -15.71 2.17
N ASP A 52 7.06 -15.88 3.08
CA ASP A 52 5.80 -16.57 2.82
C ASP A 52 4.77 -15.58 2.27
N SER A 53 4.32 -15.80 1.04
CA SER A 53 3.31 -14.98 0.36
C SER A 53 1.86 -15.38 0.69
N GLY A 54 1.65 -16.47 1.42
CA GLY A 54 0.32 -16.94 1.84
C GLY A 54 -0.53 -15.88 2.55
N PRO A 55 0.02 -15.13 3.52
CA PRO A 55 -0.67 -14.02 4.18
C PRO A 55 -1.13 -12.93 3.21
N ALA A 56 -0.27 -12.45 2.30
CA ALA A 56 -0.67 -11.48 1.28
C ALA A 56 -1.76 -12.02 0.35
N ALA A 57 -1.69 -13.29 -0.05
CA ALA A 57 -2.72 -13.92 -0.88
C ALA A 57 -4.10 -13.95 -0.19
N GLN A 58 -4.15 -14.18 1.12
CA GLN A 58 -5.40 -14.13 1.90
C GLN A 58 -5.99 -12.71 1.92
N TRP A 59 -5.15 -11.69 2.14
CA TRP A 59 -5.58 -10.29 2.07
C TRP A 59 -6.08 -9.90 0.68
N LEU A 60 -5.38 -10.30 -0.39
CA LEU A 60 -5.80 -10.05 -1.76
C LEU A 60 -7.16 -10.68 -2.07
N SER A 61 -7.38 -11.93 -1.66
CA SER A 61 -8.67 -12.63 -1.84
C SER A 61 -9.80 -11.88 -1.13
N LEU A 62 -9.58 -11.44 0.11
CA LEU A 62 -10.58 -10.68 0.86
C LEU A 62 -10.89 -9.32 0.22
N ILE A 63 -9.88 -8.62 -0.28
CA ILE A 63 -10.05 -7.34 -0.99
C ILE A 63 -10.81 -7.56 -2.29
N HIS A 64 -10.45 -8.59 -3.07
CA HIS A 64 -11.14 -8.94 -4.31
C HIS A 64 -12.65 -9.16 -4.05
N GLN A 65 -12.99 -9.95 -3.03
CA GLN A 65 -14.39 -10.19 -2.64
C GLN A 65 -15.12 -8.90 -2.21
N ALA A 66 -14.42 -8.00 -1.52
CA ALA A 66 -15.01 -6.73 -1.09
C ALA A 66 -15.23 -5.76 -2.27
N LEU A 67 -14.39 -5.80 -3.31
CA LEU A 67 -14.46 -4.90 -4.45
C LEU A 67 -15.35 -5.41 -5.59
N ASN A 68 -15.40 -6.72 -5.83
CA ASN A 68 -15.94 -7.30 -7.08
C ASN A 68 -17.18 -8.20 -6.89
N THR A 69 -17.61 -8.50 -5.66
CA THR A 69 -18.76 -9.40 -5.43
C THR A 69 -19.98 -8.59 -4.98
N ASP A 70 -21.18 -8.93 -5.47
CA ASP A 70 -22.44 -8.41 -4.95
C ASP A 70 -22.99 -9.32 -3.85
N ASP A 71 -23.63 -8.73 -2.84
CA ASP A 71 -24.31 -9.45 -1.74
C ASP A 71 -25.62 -10.08 -2.24
N VAL A 72 -25.55 -11.05 -3.16
CA VAL A 72 -26.74 -11.78 -3.64
C VAL A 72 -26.99 -13.07 -2.84
N ASP A 73 -26.04 -13.57 -2.06
CA ASP A 73 -26.23 -14.77 -1.25
C ASP A 73 -25.99 -14.53 0.25
N SER A 74 -26.93 -13.84 0.88
CA SER A 74 -27.22 -14.06 2.30
C SER A 74 -28.33 -15.11 2.42
N PRO A 75 -28.05 -16.39 2.70
CA PRO A 75 -29.11 -17.34 3.02
C PRO A 75 -29.56 -17.09 4.46
N THR A 76 -30.55 -16.21 4.63
CA THR A 76 -31.51 -16.35 5.73
C THR A 76 -32.28 -17.64 5.51
N SER A 77 -31.88 -18.73 6.16
CA SER A 77 -32.77 -19.69 6.84
C SER A 77 -32.02 -20.95 7.27
N ASN A 78 -32.34 -21.37 8.50
CA ASN A 78 -31.98 -22.65 9.10
C ASN A 78 -31.99 -23.83 8.11
N ASN A 79 -30.89 -24.59 8.06
CA ASN A 79 -30.94 -26.03 8.30
C ASN A 79 -29.53 -26.61 8.47
N GLN A 80 -29.35 -27.32 9.57
CA GLN A 80 -28.21 -28.20 9.82
C GLN A 80 -28.07 -29.20 8.67
N ARG A 81 -26.92 -29.21 8.00
CA ARG A 81 -26.34 -30.38 7.31
C ARG A 81 -24.83 -30.13 7.15
N GLN A 82 -24.03 -31.10 7.54
CA GLN A 82 -22.57 -31.11 7.50
C GLN A 82 -22.06 -30.73 6.09
N ALA A 83 -21.15 -29.76 6.03
CA ALA A 83 -20.51 -29.35 4.79
C ALA A 83 -19.27 -30.21 4.50
N PRO A 84 -19.06 -30.69 3.26
CA PRO A 84 -17.77 -31.22 2.84
C PRO A 84 -16.79 -30.06 2.62
N GLN A 85 -15.51 -30.27 2.95
CA GLN A 85 -14.46 -29.27 2.83
C GLN A 85 -14.35 -28.75 1.38
N LYS A 86 -14.51 -27.44 1.18
CA LYS A 86 -14.26 -26.79 -0.12
C LYS A 86 -12.75 -26.67 -0.37
N PRO A 87 -12.27 -26.88 -1.62
CA PRO A 87 -10.85 -26.77 -1.94
C PRO A 87 -10.35 -25.33 -1.79
N ARG A 88 -9.11 -25.17 -1.33
CA ARG A 88 -8.38 -23.89 -1.38
C ARG A 88 -8.16 -23.52 -2.85
N HIS A 89 -8.70 -22.39 -3.28
CA HIS A 89 -8.45 -21.86 -4.63
C HIS A 89 -7.00 -21.39 -4.76
N SER A 90 -6.34 -21.82 -5.84
CA SER A 90 -4.98 -21.40 -6.20
C SER A 90 -5.01 -20.01 -6.83
N PHE A 91 -3.89 -19.27 -6.77
CA PHE A 91 -3.75 -17.93 -7.37
C PHE A 91 -4.09 -17.93 -8.87
N SER A 92 -3.76 -19.00 -9.58
CA SER A 92 -4.10 -19.17 -11.00
C SER A 92 -5.61 -19.27 -11.26
N ASP A 93 -6.39 -19.77 -10.29
CA ASP A 93 -7.84 -19.94 -10.43
C ASP A 93 -8.57 -18.59 -10.31
N LEU A 94 -8.04 -17.66 -9.49
CA LEU A 94 -8.59 -16.31 -9.35
C LEU A 94 -8.41 -15.48 -10.63
N LEU A 95 -7.31 -15.69 -11.36
CA LEU A 95 -7.06 -15.04 -12.65
C LEU A 95 -7.92 -15.65 -13.78
N ALA A 96 -8.30 -16.93 -13.66
CA ALA A 96 -9.09 -17.63 -14.67
C ALA A 96 -10.60 -17.28 -14.62
N LEU A 97 -11.09 -16.74 -13.51
CA LEU A 97 -12.50 -16.32 -13.35
C LEU A 97 -12.83 -15.00 -14.07
N GLU A 98 -11.84 -14.32 -14.64
CA GLU A 98 -12.04 -13.04 -15.36
C GLU A 98 -12.63 -13.21 -16.78
N ASP A 99 -12.82 -14.44 -17.29
CA ASP A 99 -13.16 -14.70 -18.71
C ASP A 99 -14.60 -15.18 -18.99
N ASP A 100 -15.48 -15.30 -17.99
CA ASP A 100 -16.85 -15.82 -18.20
C ASP A 100 -17.97 -14.89 -17.68
N THR A 101 -18.18 -13.76 -18.34
CA THR A 101 -19.38 -12.92 -18.13
C THR A 101 -20.19 -12.75 -19.40
N GLY A 102 -20.87 -13.83 -19.79
CA GLY A 102 -21.96 -13.82 -20.75
C GLY A 102 -23.34 -13.76 -20.08
N ASN A 103 -24.07 -12.65 -20.33
CA ASN A 103 -25.53 -12.55 -20.37
C ASN A 103 -26.32 -12.45 -19.03
N GLY A 104 -26.76 -11.24 -18.69
CA GLY A 104 -27.80 -11.00 -17.68
C GLY A 104 -27.93 -9.54 -17.27
N ASN A 105 -29.14 -9.00 -17.29
CA ASN A 105 -29.47 -7.58 -17.12
C ASN A 105 -29.37 -7.11 -15.65
N THR A 106 -28.16 -7.12 -15.09
CA THR A 106 -27.84 -6.75 -13.71
C THR A 106 -27.06 -5.42 -13.70
N ARG A 107 -27.26 -4.56 -12.69
CA ARG A 107 -26.49 -3.31 -12.55
C ARG A 107 -25.00 -3.62 -12.72
N VAL A 108 -24.38 -3.08 -13.76
CA VAL A 108 -22.95 -3.28 -14.03
C VAL A 108 -22.17 -2.48 -13.00
N PHE A 109 -21.88 -3.09 -11.85
CA PHE A 109 -20.93 -2.53 -10.91
C PHE A 109 -19.54 -2.57 -11.55
N PRO A 110 -18.72 -1.53 -11.33
CA PRO A 110 -17.37 -1.49 -11.88
C PRO A 110 -16.54 -2.63 -11.28
N THR A 111 -15.97 -3.46 -12.15
CA THR A 111 -14.99 -4.49 -11.75
C THR A 111 -13.60 -3.87 -11.60
N TYR A 112 -12.81 -4.42 -10.69
CA TYR A 112 -11.46 -3.98 -10.36
C TYR A 112 -10.45 -5.09 -10.59
N CYS A 113 -9.36 -4.75 -11.27
CA CYS A 113 -8.23 -5.63 -11.54
C CYS A 113 -7.06 -5.28 -10.61
N LEU A 114 -6.31 -6.28 -10.17
CA LEU A 114 -5.08 -6.08 -9.40
C LEU A 114 -3.96 -5.59 -10.34
N ALA A 115 -3.54 -4.34 -10.19
CA ALA A 115 -2.46 -3.79 -11.00
C ALA A 115 -1.08 -4.19 -10.49
N ALA A 116 -0.86 -4.09 -9.18
CA ALA A 116 0.38 -4.54 -8.56
C ALA A 116 0.17 -4.88 -7.09
N SER A 117 0.98 -5.79 -6.56
CA SER A 117 1.09 -6.01 -5.12
C SER A 117 2.50 -6.45 -4.75
N LYS A 118 2.92 -6.13 -3.52
CA LYS A 118 4.18 -6.61 -2.96
C LYS A 118 4.12 -6.70 -1.44
N GLN A 119 4.71 -7.77 -0.93
CA GLN A 119 5.00 -7.98 0.48
C GLN A 119 6.50 -7.77 0.75
N MET A 120 6.82 -7.27 1.94
CA MET A 120 8.13 -7.30 2.56
C MET A 120 7.94 -7.63 4.05
N VAL A 121 8.17 -8.88 4.43
CA VAL A 121 7.94 -9.39 5.80
C VAL A 121 6.49 -9.08 6.23
N GLY A 122 6.27 -8.08 7.08
CA GLY A 122 4.94 -7.69 7.56
C GLY A 122 4.34 -6.48 6.85
N ILE A 123 5.05 -5.85 5.92
CA ILE A 123 4.57 -4.70 5.16
C ILE A 123 4.00 -5.21 3.84
N PHE A 124 2.79 -4.80 3.50
CA PHE A 124 2.12 -5.21 2.27
C PHE A 124 1.47 -4.01 1.60
N LEU A 125 1.61 -3.89 0.29
CA LEU A 125 0.99 -2.84 -0.52
C LEU A 125 0.37 -3.46 -1.76
N CYS A 126 -0.87 -3.08 -2.07
CA CYS A 126 -1.52 -3.45 -3.32
C CYS A 126 -2.25 -2.25 -3.95
N VAL A 127 -2.33 -2.28 -5.28
CA VAL A 127 -3.01 -1.28 -6.11
C VAL A 127 -4.03 -2.00 -6.98
N TRP A 128 -5.29 -1.63 -6.83
CA TRP A 128 -6.39 -2.11 -7.66
C TRP A 128 -6.90 -0.99 -8.54
N VAL A 129 -7.18 -1.27 -9.80
CA VAL A 129 -7.59 -0.29 -10.80
C VAL A 129 -8.87 -0.75 -11.44
N ARG A 130 -9.79 0.18 -11.69
CA ARG A 130 -11.04 -0.12 -12.42
C ARG A 130 -10.71 -0.71 -13.79
N ALA A 131 -11.43 -1.75 -14.19
CA ALA A 131 -11.08 -2.57 -15.35
C ALA A 131 -10.97 -1.78 -16.67
N ASP A 132 -11.82 -0.76 -16.87
CA ASP A 132 -11.79 0.12 -18.04
C ASP A 132 -10.54 1.02 -18.10
N LEU A 133 -9.96 1.36 -16.94
CA LEU A 133 -8.74 2.15 -16.80
C LEU A 133 -7.46 1.31 -16.84
N TYR A 134 -7.55 0.03 -16.52
CA TYR A 134 -6.38 -0.86 -16.43
C TYR A 134 -5.54 -0.91 -17.71
N LYS A 135 -6.18 -0.86 -18.89
CA LYS A 135 -5.51 -0.81 -20.20
C LYS A 135 -4.60 0.42 -20.42
N HIS A 136 -4.75 1.44 -19.57
CA HIS A 136 -3.95 2.66 -19.60
C HIS A 136 -2.81 2.67 -18.57
N VAL A 137 -2.67 1.58 -17.80
CA VAL A 137 -1.62 1.39 -16.82
C VAL A 137 -0.36 0.83 -17.51
N SER A 138 0.79 1.42 -17.21
CA SER A 138 2.10 0.98 -17.72
C SER A 138 3.22 1.26 -16.70
N ASN A 139 4.45 0.86 -17.02
CA ASN A 139 5.65 1.11 -16.20
C ASN A 139 5.50 0.72 -14.72
N LEU A 140 4.84 -0.41 -14.46
CA LEU A 140 4.69 -0.94 -13.12
C LEU A 140 6.03 -1.44 -12.60
N LYS A 141 6.50 -0.86 -11.49
CA LYS A 141 7.75 -1.22 -10.83
C LYS A 141 7.57 -1.24 -9.32
N VAL A 142 8.39 -2.05 -8.65
CA VAL A 142 8.31 -2.26 -7.21
C VAL A 142 9.70 -2.10 -6.60
N SER A 143 9.77 -1.53 -5.40
CA SER A 143 11.02 -1.36 -4.66
C SER A 143 10.79 -1.53 -3.17
N ASN A 144 11.70 -2.24 -2.50
CA ASN A 144 11.65 -2.54 -1.07
C ASN A 144 12.86 -1.96 -0.36
N VAL A 145 12.66 -1.35 0.81
CA VAL A 145 13.75 -0.85 1.65
C VAL A 145 13.52 -1.31 3.09
N GLY A 146 14.36 -2.21 3.58
CA GLY A 146 14.35 -2.64 4.98
C GLY A 146 15.03 -1.64 5.91
N ARG A 147 14.46 -1.43 7.08
CA ARG A 147 14.88 -0.46 8.13
C ARG A 147 14.82 -1.03 9.55
N GLY A 148 14.51 -2.30 9.67
CA GLY A 148 14.27 -2.98 10.93
C GLY A 148 15.54 -3.31 11.70
N VAL A 149 15.63 -4.53 12.22
CA VAL A 149 16.79 -4.96 13.01
C VAL A 149 18.10 -4.68 12.25
N MET A 150 19.08 -4.12 12.95
CA MET A 150 20.37 -3.65 12.41
C MET A 150 20.27 -2.58 11.29
N GLY A 151 19.09 -2.00 11.05
CA GLY A 151 18.88 -0.96 10.05
C GLY A 151 18.68 -1.47 8.62
N PHE A 152 18.47 -2.77 8.42
CA PHE A 152 18.29 -3.32 7.07
C PHE A 152 17.26 -4.46 6.97
N LEU A 153 16.81 -5.05 8.08
CA LEU A 153 15.79 -6.11 8.04
C LEU A 153 14.41 -5.58 7.66
N GLY A 154 13.60 -6.41 7.01
CA GLY A 154 12.30 -6.03 6.43
C GLY A 154 11.15 -5.82 7.41
N ASN A 155 11.34 -6.09 8.72
CA ASN A 155 10.27 -5.93 9.73
C ASN A 155 9.88 -4.46 10.01
N LYS A 156 10.67 -3.52 9.49
CA LYS A 156 10.40 -2.09 9.36
C LYS A 156 10.93 -1.63 8.01
N GLY A 157 10.44 -0.52 7.50
CA GLY A 157 10.89 0.05 6.23
C GLY A 157 9.72 0.38 5.30
N SER A 158 9.89 0.12 4.01
CA SER A 158 8.91 0.46 2.98
C SER A 158 8.76 -0.59 1.89
N VAL A 159 7.53 -0.71 1.37
CA VAL A 159 7.21 -1.23 0.04
C VAL A 159 6.74 -0.06 -0.82
N SER A 160 7.35 0.13 -2.00
CA SER A 160 7.02 1.21 -2.93
C SER A 160 6.59 0.64 -4.28
N ILE A 161 5.51 1.17 -4.86
CA ILE A 161 5.02 0.82 -6.19
C ILE A 161 5.03 2.08 -7.07
N SER A 162 5.75 2.02 -8.19
CA SER A 162 5.71 3.00 -9.27
C SER A 162 4.75 2.51 -10.35
N MET A 163 3.98 3.43 -10.91
CA MET A 163 2.97 3.16 -11.94
C MET A 163 2.81 4.39 -12.84
N THR A 164 2.63 4.19 -14.15
CA THR A 164 2.15 5.24 -15.05
C THR A 164 0.69 4.96 -15.40
N LEU A 165 -0.17 5.97 -15.30
CA LEU A 165 -1.53 5.95 -15.83
C LEU A 165 -1.65 7.04 -16.89
N ASN A 166 -1.88 6.63 -18.15
CA ASN A 166 -1.79 7.51 -19.32
C ASN A 166 -0.42 8.20 -19.39
N GLN A 167 -0.34 9.52 -19.15
CA GLN A 167 0.91 10.28 -19.13
C GLN A 167 1.34 10.69 -17.71
N THR A 168 0.55 10.35 -16.67
CA THR A 168 0.86 10.75 -15.29
C THR A 168 1.50 9.61 -14.53
N THR A 169 2.61 9.92 -13.88
CA THR A 169 3.38 8.98 -13.06
C THR A 169 2.97 9.05 -11.58
N PHE A 170 2.82 7.88 -10.98
CA PHE A 170 2.39 7.67 -9.60
C PHE A 170 3.44 6.88 -8.83
N CYS A 171 3.71 7.28 -7.59
CA CYS A 171 4.44 6.47 -6.63
C CYS A 171 3.63 6.32 -5.34
N PHE A 172 3.42 5.07 -4.93
CA PHE A 172 2.75 4.72 -3.69
C PHE A 172 3.76 4.09 -2.74
N VAL A 173 3.94 4.65 -1.55
CA VAL A 173 4.94 4.21 -0.57
C VAL A 173 4.23 3.80 0.71
N CYS A 174 4.19 2.50 1.01
CA CYS A 174 3.65 1.98 2.26
C CYS A 174 4.78 1.71 3.24
N THR A 175 4.69 2.26 4.44
CA THR A 175 5.76 2.18 5.44
C THR A 175 5.32 1.61 6.78
N HIS A 176 6.29 1.03 7.48
CA HIS A 176 6.21 0.71 8.89
C HIS A 176 7.50 1.22 9.54
N LEU A 177 7.46 2.42 10.11
CA LEU A 177 8.64 3.10 10.64
C LEU A 177 8.97 2.64 12.07
N THR A 178 10.18 2.97 12.54
CA THR A 178 10.65 2.65 13.89
C THR A 178 9.61 2.99 14.97
N SER A 179 9.23 1.98 15.76
CA SER A 179 8.33 2.12 16.89
C SER A 179 9.08 2.57 18.15
N GLY A 180 8.34 3.07 19.14
CA GLY A 180 8.91 3.54 20.39
C GLY A 180 8.38 4.91 20.80
N GLU A 181 8.51 5.20 22.08
CA GLU A 181 8.01 6.41 22.76
C GLU A 181 9.09 7.00 23.68
N LYS A 182 10.34 6.53 23.55
CA LYS A 182 11.46 7.14 24.24
C LYS A 182 11.85 8.41 23.49
N GLU A 183 12.38 9.38 24.23
CA GLU A 183 12.98 10.57 23.63
C GLU A 183 14.06 10.16 22.60
N GLY A 184 14.04 10.79 21.43
CA GLY A 184 14.92 10.45 20.30
C GLY A 184 14.38 9.36 19.37
N ASP A 185 13.28 8.66 19.69
CA ASP A 185 12.68 7.70 18.75
C ASP A 185 12.08 8.41 17.51
N GLU A 186 11.64 9.66 17.63
CA GLU A 186 11.22 10.51 16.50
C GLU A 186 12.37 10.78 15.53
N VAL A 187 13.60 10.94 16.02
CA VAL A 187 14.79 11.14 15.18
C VAL A 187 15.09 9.87 14.38
N LYS A 188 14.88 8.69 14.95
CA LYS A 188 15.02 7.41 14.22
C LYS A 188 13.98 7.30 13.11
N ARG A 189 12.73 7.69 13.36
CA ARG A 189 11.67 7.72 12.33
C ARG A 189 12.01 8.70 11.19
N ASN A 190 12.52 9.88 11.51
CA ASN A 190 13.01 10.81 10.49
C ASN A 190 14.14 10.19 9.65
N SER A 191 15.09 9.53 10.30
CA SER A 191 16.20 8.81 9.65
C SER A 191 15.68 7.71 8.72
N ASP A 192 14.67 6.94 9.16
CA ASP A 192 14.03 5.93 8.31
C ASP A 192 13.42 6.55 7.05
N VAL A 193 12.70 7.67 7.18
CA VAL A 193 12.13 8.40 6.03
C VAL A 193 13.23 8.86 5.07
N SER A 194 14.31 9.46 5.58
CA SER A 194 15.45 9.88 4.77
C SER A 194 16.12 8.72 4.03
N GLU A 195 16.32 7.59 4.71
CA GLU A 195 16.92 6.40 4.11
C GLU A 195 16.02 5.75 3.07
N ILE A 196 14.70 5.70 3.28
CA ILE A 196 13.73 5.22 2.29
C ILE A 196 13.76 6.09 1.03
N LEU A 197 13.68 7.41 1.17
CA LEU A 197 13.79 8.34 0.04
C LEU A 197 15.12 8.15 -0.72
N LYS A 198 16.22 7.95 0.01
CA LYS A 198 17.55 7.78 -0.56
C LYS A 198 17.73 6.44 -1.28
N LYS A 199 17.18 5.34 -0.76
CA LYS A 199 17.45 3.98 -1.24
C LYS A 199 16.42 3.44 -2.23
N THR A 200 15.18 3.93 -2.20
CA THR A 200 14.16 3.48 -3.15
C THR A 200 14.57 3.85 -4.58
N ARG A 201 14.72 2.83 -5.43
CA ARG A 201 15.03 2.95 -6.85
C ARG A 201 14.11 2.06 -7.68
N PHE A 202 13.69 2.56 -8.83
CA PHE A 202 12.92 1.84 -9.83
C PHE A 202 13.81 1.58 -11.04
N SER A 203 14.22 0.32 -11.25
CA SER A 203 15.15 -0.05 -12.32
C SER A 203 14.44 -0.19 -13.67
N HIS A 204 15.08 0.34 -14.71
CA HIS A 204 14.60 0.29 -16.09
C HIS A 204 15.59 -0.53 -16.93
N SER A 205 15.11 -1.60 -17.57
CA SER A 205 15.94 -2.54 -18.34
C SER A 205 16.42 -1.99 -19.68
N CYS A 206 15.90 -0.84 -20.11
CA CYS A 206 16.22 -0.20 -21.38
C CYS A 206 16.76 1.21 -21.14
N LYS A 207 18.04 1.42 -21.44
CA LYS A 207 18.60 2.77 -21.62
C LYS A 207 17.80 3.43 -22.74
N ALA A 208 17.16 4.56 -22.44
CA ALA A 208 16.33 5.29 -23.39
C ALA A 208 17.04 5.43 -24.75
N THR A 209 16.53 4.72 -25.74
CA THR A 209 16.93 4.93 -27.13
C THR A 209 16.55 6.35 -27.48
N THR A 210 17.51 7.06 -28.06
CA THR A 210 17.47 8.48 -28.42
C THR A 210 16.11 8.96 -28.96
N GLY A 211 15.48 9.89 -28.23
CA GLY A 211 14.58 10.91 -28.75
C GLY A 211 13.08 10.58 -28.79
N ALA A 212 12.33 10.99 -27.74
CA ALA A 212 11.04 11.70 -27.84
C ALA A 212 10.21 11.75 -26.53
N LEU A 213 10.50 10.91 -25.53
CA LEU A 213 9.75 10.87 -24.26
C LEU A 213 10.67 11.13 -23.06
N PRO A 214 10.20 11.83 -22.00
CA PRO A 214 10.96 11.96 -20.76
C PRO A 214 11.26 10.56 -20.19
N PRO A 215 12.44 10.35 -19.59
CA PRO A 215 12.78 9.07 -19.00
C PRO A 215 11.79 8.73 -17.87
N PRO A 216 11.48 7.44 -17.67
CA PRO A 216 10.61 7.03 -16.57
C PRO A 216 11.24 7.38 -15.21
N PRO A 217 10.43 7.65 -14.17
CA PRO A 217 10.94 8.01 -12.85
C PRO A 217 11.89 6.95 -12.26
N GLU A 218 13.01 7.37 -11.69
CA GLU A 218 13.98 6.46 -11.05
C GLU A 218 13.86 6.46 -9.52
N THR A 219 13.42 7.57 -8.92
CA THR A 219 13.25 7.73 -7.47
C THR A 219 11.82 8.11 -7.10
N ILE A 220 11.48 8.04 -5.81
CA ILE A 220 10.14 8.42 -5.30
C ILE A 220 9.77 9.86 -5.74
N LEU A 221 10.72 10.80 -5.64
CA LEU A 221 10.43 12.23 -5.85
C LEU A 221 10.40 12.66 -7.32
N ASP A 222 10.75 11.76 -8.25
CA ASP A 222 10.71 12.02 -9.69
C ASP A 222 9.29 11.84 -10.28
N HIS A 223 8.34 11.35 -9.49
CA HIS A 223 6.97 11.10 -9.94
C HIS A 223 6.09 12.35 -9.81
N ASP A 224 5.10 12.48 -10.70
CA ASP A 224 4.15 13.59 -10.71
C ASP A 224 3.23 13.61 -9.49
N LYS A 225 2.89 12.41 -9.00
CA LYS A 225 1.93 12.17 -7.91
C LYS A 225 2.53 11.14 -6.96
N VAL A 226 2.74 11.52 -5.72
CA VAL A 226 3.30 10.64 -4.69
C VAL A 226 2.37 10.58 -3.50
N ILE A 227 2.10 9.36 -3.03
CA ILE A 227 1.33 9.10 -1.82
C ILE A 227 2.18 8.26 -0.89
N TRP A 228 2.38 8.76 0.32
CA TRP A 228 3.07 8.07 1.39
C TRP A 228 2.07 7.71 2.47
N LEU A 229 1.93 6.41 2.72
CA LEU A 229 0.98 5.85 3.67
C LEU A 229 1.68 4.87 4.60
N GLY A 230 1.05 4.56 5.74
CA GLY A 230 1.56 3.51 6.61
C GLY A 230 1.37 3.78 8.10
N ASP A 231 1.92 2.86 8.88
CA ASP A 231 2.18 3.07 10.29
C ASP A 231 3.51 3.82 10.44
N LEU A 232 3.41 5.14 10.51
CA LEU A 232 4.55 6.03 10.68
C LEU A 232 5.06 6.04 12.12
N ASN A 233 4.31 5.47 13.07
CA ASN A 233 4.69 5.29 14.47
C ASN A 233 5.08 6.55 15.26
N TYR A 234 4.88 7.76 14.73
CA TYR A 234 5.02 9.00 15.50
C TYR A 234 4.02 9.02 16.66
N ARG A 235 4.48 9.50 17.82
CA ARG A 235 3.72 9.50 19.07
C ARG A 235 3.39 10.93 19.49
N LEU A 236 2.71 11.05 20.62
CA LEU A 236 2.62 12.35 21.30
C LEU A 236 3.94 12.64 22.01
N SER A 237 4.39 13.89 21.95
CA SER A 237 5.56 14.34 22.70
C SER A 237 5.37 14.08 24.20
N THR A 238 6.42 13.57 24.86
CA THR A 238 6.40 13.21 26.29
C THR A 238 6.38 14.45 27.19
N GLY A 239 5.88 14.28 28.42
CA GLY A 239 6.02 15.29 29.49
C GLY A 239 4.77 16.13 29.82
N CYS A 240 3.64 15.90 29.16
CA CYS A 240 2.43 16.67 29.44
C CYS A 240 1.45 15.91 30.35
N GLY A 241 1.31 16.34 31.61
CA GLY A 241 0.31 15.80 32.54
C GLY A 241 -1.14 15.94 32.04
N GLU A 242 -1.38 16.87 31.11
CA GLU A 242 -2.70 17.16 30.54
C GLU A 242 -3.14 16.16 29.46
N THR A 243 -2.25 15.32 28.92
CA THR A 243 -2.58 14.42 27.80
C THR A 243 -3.79 13.52 28.13
N TYR A 244 -3.85 13.00 29.36
CA TYR A 244 -4.98 12.18 29.82
C TYR A 244 -6.27 12.98 29.97
N GLU A 245 -6.19 14.25 30.36
CA GLU A 245 -7.36 15.12 30.49
C GLU A 245 -7.92 15.49 29.11
N LEU A 246 -7.05 15.84 28.17
CA LEU A 246 -7.43 16.12 26.78
C LEU A 246 -8.04 14.89 26.11
N LEU A 247 -7.46 13.70 26.34
CA LEU A 247 -8.02 12.43 25.88
C LEU A 247 -9.42 12.18 26.44
N ARG A 248 -9.65 12.44 27.74
CA ARG A 248 -10.99 12.29 28.36
C ARG A 248 -12.02 13.28 27.84
N ARG A 249 -11.57 14.48 27.45
CA ARG A 249 -12.42 15.53 26.87
C ARG A 249 -12.61 15.40 25.36
N ASN A 250 -11.95 14.41 24.73
CA ASN A 250 -11.92 14.26 23.28
C ASN A 250 -11.39 15.50 22.53
N ASP A 251 -10.47 16.24 23.16
CA ASP A 251 -9.87 17.43 22.54
C ASP A 251 -8.71 17.04 21.61
N TRP A 252 -9.10 16.57 20.42
CA TRP A 252 -8.17 16.07 19.42
C TRP A 252 -7.25 17.17 18.88
N GLN A 253 -7.74 18.41 18.77
CA GLN A 253 -6.95 19.51 18.21
C GLN A 253 -5.81 19.90 19.17
N ALA A 254 -6.10 20.03 20.47
CA ALA A 254 -5.06 20.30 21.46
C ALA A 254 -4.02 19.16 21.58
N LEU A 255 -4.45 17.91 21.36
CA LEU A 255 -3.55 16.76 21.33
C LEU A 255 -2.68 16.73 20.07
N LEU A 256 -3.21 17.11 18.91
CA LEU A 256 -2.48 17.18 17.65
C LEU A 256 -1.36 18.23 17.67
N GLU A 257 -1.48 19.30 18.46
CA GLU A 257 -0.37 20.24 18.68
C GLU A 257 0.86 19.59 19.32
N LYS A 258 0.66 18.45 19.99
CA LYS A 258 1.69 17.63 20.64
C LYS A 258 2.10 16.42 19.79
N ASP A 259 1.55 16.26 18.58
CA ASP A 259 1.89 15.17 17.65
C ASP A 259 3.32 15.33 17.12
N GLN A 260 4.16 14.32 17.32
CA GLN A 260 5.56 14.36 16.89
C GLN A 260 5.68 14.57 15.39
N LEU A 261 4.86 13.93 14.54
CA LEU A 261 4.97 14.13 13.09
C LEU A 261 4.72 15.59 12.70
N LYS A 262 3.66 16.20 13.24
CA LYS A 262 3.38 17.64 13.02
C LYS A 262 4.52 18.53 13.52
N LEU A 263 5.09 18.23 14.68
CA LEU A 263 6.22 18.97 15.24
C LEU A 263 7.48 18.86 14.35
N GLU A 264 7.82 17.64 13.92
CA GLU A 264 8.96 17.38 13.03
C GLU A 264 8.78 18.02 11.64
N GLN A 265 7.55 18.04 11.11
CA GLN A 265 7.21 18.74 9.86
C GLN A 265 7.35 20.26 9.99
N ARG A 266 6.79 20.86 11.06
CA ARG A 266 6.91 22.32 11.32
C ARG A 266 8.37 22.74 11.46
N ALA A 267 9.19 21.91 12.07
CA ALA A 267 10.62 22.15 12.18
C ALA A 267 11.42 21.87 10.90
N GLY A 268 10.77 21.40 9.83
CA GLY A 268 11.42 21.09 8.55
C GLY A 268 12.36 19.88 8.59
N ARG A 269 12.26 19.01 9.61
CA ARG A 269 13.15 17.85 9.80
C ARG A 269 12.73 16.62 9.02
N VAL A 270 11.45 16.52 8.65
CA VAL A 270 10.89 15.40 7.88
C VAL A 270 9.76 15.87 6.97
N PHE A 271 9.52 15.17 5.86
CA PHE A 271 8.40 15.42 4.94
C PHE A 271 8.25 16.89 4.50
N LYS A 272 9.37 17.60 4.27
CA LYS A 272 9.35 18.97 3.76
C LYS A 272 8.68 19.02 2.37
N GLY A 273 7.66 19.87 2.23
CA GLY A 273 6.90 20.03 0.98
C GLY A 273 5.87 18.94 0.71
N TRP A 274 5.55 18.11 1.70
CA TRP A 274 4.43 17.16 1.66
C TRP A 274 3.21 17.74 2.36
N GLU A 275 2.04 17.30 1.92
CA GLU A 275 0.76 17.71 2.45
C GLU A 275 0.09 16.56 3.20
N GLU A 276 -0.68 16.90 4.23
CA GLU A 276 -1.52 15.98 4.99
C GLU A 276 -2.82 16.70 5.35
N GLY A 277 -3.94 16.03 5.10
CA GLY A 277 -5.27 16.57 5.39
C GLY A 277 -5.48 16.85 6.87
N ARG A 278 -6.51 17.65 7.16
CA ARG A 278 -6.91 17.92 8.54
C ARG A 278 -7.36 16.63 9.22
N ILE A 279 -6.78 16.35 10.38
CA ILE A 279 -7.17 15.22 11.21
C ILE A 279 -8.29 15.68 12.15
N GLU A 280 -9.47 15.10 11.97
CA GLU A 280 -10.66 15.36 12.80
C GLU A 280 -11.13 14.09 13.55
N PHE A 281 -10.38 12.99 13.42
CA PHE A 281 -10.65 11.72 14.05
C PHE A 281 -9.73 11.44 15.24
N ALA A 282 -10.21 10.62 16.17
CA ALA A 282 -9.47 10.26 17.38
C ALA A 282 -8.26 9.36 17.08
N PRO A 283 -7.22 9.34 17.94
CA PRO A 283 -6.01 8.53 17.78
C PRO A 283 -6.28 7.08 17.37
N THR A 284 -5.47 6.54 16.47
CA THR A 284 -5.69 5.23 15.84
C THR A 284 -5.05 4.08 16.62
N TYR A 285 -4.17 4.39 17.56
CA TYR A 285 -3.44 3.46 18.42
C TYR A 285 -3.42 4.01 19.87
N LYS A 286 -3.28 3.23 20.95
CA LYS A 286 -3.34 1.76 21.08
C LYS A 286 -4.64 1.34 21.76
N TYR A 287 -5.45 0.57 21.05
CA TYR A 287 -6.70 0.03 21.57
C TYR A 287 -6.49 -1.28 22.32
N ILE A 288 -7.43 -1.57 23.22
CA ILE A 288 -7.61 -2.92 23.73
C ILE A 288 -8.25 -3.76 22.62
N THR A 289 -7.78 -5.00 22.46
CA THR A 289 -8.30 -5.94 21.47
C THR A 289 -9.83 -6.04 21.57
N ASN A 290 -10.51 -5.91 20.42
CA ASN A 290 -11.96 -6.00 20.31
C ASN A 290 -12.74 -4.98 21.17
N SER A 291 -12.17 -3.79 21.40
CA SER A 291 -12.77 -2.73 22.22
C SER A 291 -12.48 -1.36 21.65
N ASP A 292 -13.33 -0.37 21.97
CA ASP A 292 -13.12 1.06 21.67
C ASP A 292 -12.37 1.80 22.77
N HIS A 293 -11.90 1.09 23.79
CA HIS A 293 -11.13 1.67 24.88
C HIS A 293 -9.64 1.63 24.60
N TYR A 294 -8.98 2.78 24.80
CA TYR A 294 -7.53 2.86 24.82
C TYR A 294 -6.94 2.15 26.03
N VAL A 295 -5.82 1.44 25.83
CA VAL A 295 -5.10 0.75 26.91
C VAL A 295 -4.75 1.72 28.06
N ALA A 296 -4.32 2.93 27.72
CA ALA A 296 -3.89 3.95 28.68
C ALA A 296 -4.99 4.43 29.65
N LEU A 297 -6.27 4.30 29.27
CA LEU A 297 -7.41 4.81 30.06
C LEU A 297 -8.03 3.74 30.97
N THR A 298 -7.56 2.49 30.92
CA THR A 298 -8.10 1.44 31.79
C THR A 298 -7.47 1.47 33.18
N SER A 299 -8.28 1.74 34.21
CA SER A 299 -7.87 1.91 35.60
C SER A 299 -7.60 0.60 36.36
N ASN A 300 -8.11 -0.54 35.86
CA ASN A 300 -8.15 -1.80 36.63
C ASN A 300 -7.15 -2.86 36.14
N LEU A 301 -6.46 -2.61 35.03
CA LEU A 301 -5.32 -3.42 34.65
C LEU A 301 -4.10 -2.74 35.29
N LYS A 302 -3.22 -3.50 35.93
CA LYS A 302 -1.81 -3.10 36.12
C LYS A 302 -1.04 -3.63 34.90
N PRO A 303 -1.12 -3.03 33.68
CA PRO A 303 -0.11 -3.34 32.69
C PRO A 303 1.25 -2.99 33.29
N SER A 304 2.26 -3.84 33.08
CA SER A 304 3.65 -3.44 33.30
C SER A 304 3.90 -2.08 32.62
N LYS A 305 4.81 -1.27 33.15
CA LYS A 305 5.13 0.07 32.60
C LYS A 305 5.35 0.05 31.06
N GLU A 306 5.82 -1.07 30.51
CA GLU A 306 6.03 -1.28 29.07
C GLU A 306 4.76 -1.32 28.21
N LYS A 307 3.60 -1.65 28.79
CA LYS A 307 2.32 -1.82 28.07
C LYS A 307 1.41 -0.57 28.12
N ARG A 308 1.77 0.47 28.88
CA ARG A 308 1.01 1.73 28.98
C ARG A 308 1.45 2.72 27.89
N ARG A 309 1.16 2.39 26.63
CA ARG A 309 1.40 3.30 25.49
C ARG A 309 0.33 4.39 25.45
N THR A 310 0.76 5.63 25.30
CA THR A 310 -0.16 6.76 25.11
C THR A 310 -0.86 6.61 23.76
N PRO A 311 -2.16 6.95 23.65
CA PRO A 311 -2.82 7.01 22.36
C PRO A 311 -2.11 7.96 21.38
N ALA A 312 -2.00 7.56 20.11
CA ALA A 312 -1.30 8.31 19.08
C ALA A 312 -1.91 8.10 17.68
N TRP A 313 -1.66 9.06 16.80
CA TRP A 313 -1.95 8.97 15.36
C TRP A 313 -0.75 8.36 14.64
N CYS A 314 -0.60 7.04 14.78
CA CYS A 314 0.46 6.28 14.15
C CYS A 314 0.23 6.10 12.64
N ASP A 315 -1.04 5.92 12.24
CA ASP A 315 -1.45 5.55 10.89
C ASP A 315 -1.77 6.80 10.06
N ARG A 316 -0.95 7.11 9.05
CA ARG A 316 -0.97 8.41 8.36
C ARG A 316 -0.95 8.28 6.85
N ILE A 317 -1.50 9.28 6.16
CA ILE A 317 -1.51 9.38 4.69
C ILE A 317 -1.09 10.80 4.31
N LEU A 318 0.09 10.92 3.73
CA LEU A 318 0.66 12.15 3.20
C LEU A 318 0.76 12.07 1.69
N TRP A 319 0.79 13.22 1.02
CA TRP A 319 0.89 13.25 -0.43
C TRP A 319 1.70 14.45 -0.92
N ARG A 320 2.15 14.36 -2.17
CA ARG A 320 2.80 15.45 -2.92
C ARG A 320 2.44 15.30 -4.39
N GLY A 321 2.13 16.42 -5.04
CA GLY A 321 1.90 16.45 -6.48
C GLY A 321 0.85 17.48 -6.89
N ILE A 322 1.12 18.24 -7.95
CA ILE A 322 0.19 19.26 -8.44
C ILE A 322 -1.10 18.59 -8.92
N GLY A 323 -2.27 19.19 -8.65
CA GLY A 323 -3.56 18.68 -9.09
C GLY A 323 -4.10 17.52 -8.26
N MET A 324 -3.55 17.29 -7.06
CA MET A 324 -4.12 16.39 -6.06
C MET A 324 -4.95 17.18 -5.06
N LYS A 325 -6.15 16.67 -4.74
CA LYS A 325 -7.01 17.22 -3.71
C LYS A 325 -7.51 16.09 -2.82
N GLN A 326 -7.18 16.18 -1.52
CA GLN A 326 -7.72 15.28 -0.51
C GLN A 326 -9.16 15.71 -0.17
N MET A 327 -10.12 14.86 -0.47
CA MET A 327 -11.55 15.12 -0.31
C MET A 327 -12.02 14.71 1.09
N TRP A 328 -11.61 13.54 1.56
CA TRP A 328 -11.92 13.01 2.89
C TRP A 328 -10.66 12.42 3.51
N TYR A 329 -10.57 12.50 4.83
CA TYR A 329 -9.53 11.84 5.61
C TYR A 329 -10.09 11.34 6.93
N VAL A 330 -10.27 10.04 7.03
CA VAL A 330 -11.11 9.42 8.05
C VAL A 330 -10.49 8.16 8.62
N ARG A 331 -10.97 7.80 9.80
CA ARG A 331 -10.65 6.55 10.50
C ARG A 331 -11.85 5.61 10.40
N GLY A 332 -11.61 4.34 10.11
CA GLY A 332 -12.61 3.29 10.20
C GLY A 332 -12.68 2.68 11.60
N GLU A 333 -13.81 2.10 11.96
CA GLU A 333 -14.10 1.65 13.34
C GLU A 333 -13.88 0.13 13.55
N CYS A 334 -13.20 -0.54 12.61
CA CYS A 334 -12.93 -1.97 12.73
C CYS A 334 -12.06 -2.28 13.97
N ARG A 335 -12.52 -3.21 14.81
CA ARG A 335 -11.88 -3.59 16.09
C ARG A 335 -10.93 -4.80 15.98
N PHE A 336 -10.62 -5.24 14.76
CA PHE A 336 -9.81 -6.43 14.49
C PHE A 336 -8.37 -6.31 15.03
N SER A 337 -7.80 -5.09 15.00
CA SER A 337 -6.46 -4.77 15.47
C SER A 337 -6.49 -3.83 16.67
N ASP A 338 -5.35 -3.68 17.37
CA ASP A 338 -5.12 -2.59 18.32
C ASP A 338 -4.89 -1.24 17.61
N HIS A 339 -4.83 -1.25 16.29
CA HIS A 339 -4.96 -0.09 15.41
C HIS A 339 -6.32 -0.04 14.72
N ARG A 340 -6.77 1.19 14.43
CA ARG A 340 -7.92 1.46 13.56
C ARG A 340 -7.46 1.76 12.13
N PRO A 341 -8.13 1.23 11.08
CA PRO A 341 -7.79 1.54 9.70
C PRO A 341 -7.98 3.04 9.43
N VAL A 342 -7.13 3.60 8.58
CA VAL A 342 -7.20 5.01 8.15
C VAL A 342 -7.29 5.05 6.65
N TYR A 343 -8.13 5.93 6.11
CA TYR A 343 -8.30 6.04 4.67
C TYR A 343 -8.66 7.45 4.23
N SER A 344 -8.38 7.70 2.96
CA SER A 344 -8.49 9.00 2.34
C SER A 344 -9.01 8.87 0.92
N LEU A 345 -9.91 9.78 0.54
CA LEU A 345 -10.38 9.90 -0.83
C LEU A 345 -9.67 11.07 -1.51
N PHE A 346 -9.11 10.83 -2.68
CA PHE A 346 -8.43 11.84 -3.49
C PHE A 346 -9.13 12.04 -4.83
N SER A 347 -9.33 13.31 -5.18
CA SER A 347 -9.50 13.75 -6.56
C SER A 347 -8.11 14.04 -7.13
N VAL A 348 -7.76 13.39 -8.24
CA VAL A 348 -6.42 13.50 -8.84
C VAL A 348 -6.57 13.83 -10.32
N GLN A 349 -5.92 14.91 -10.76
CA GLN A 349 -5.82 15.25 -12.17
C GLN A 349 -4.81 14.33 -12.86
N VAL A 350 -5.23 13.75 -13.98
CA VAL A 350 -4.42 12.86 -14.82
C VAL A 350 -4.36 13.42 -16.23
N GLU A 351 -3.16 13.44 -16.81
CA GLU A 351 -2.94 13.88 -18.17
C GLU A 351 -3.19 12.73 -19.16
N LEU A 352 -4.09 12.97 -20.10
CA LEU A 352 -4.42 12.03 -21.16
C LEU A 352 -3.44 12.21 -22.33
N ALA A 353 -3.07 11.11 -22.99
CA ALA A 353 -2.33 11.17 -24.25
C ALA A 353 -3.16 11.87 -25.32
N ASN A 354 -2.72 13.04 -25.79
CA ASN A 354 -3.35 13.71 -26.92
C ASN A 354 -3.15 12.87 -28.18
N LYS A 355 -4.21 12.18 -28.63
CA LYS A 355 -4.21 11.44 -29.90
C LYS A 355 -4.05 12.33 -31.15
N ASN A 356 -4.10 13.66 -30.99
CA ASN A 356 -4.20 14.62 -32.10
C ASN A 356 -2.88 15.33 -32.47
N ARG A 357 -1.72 14.90 -31.98
CA ARG A 357 -0.43 15.52 -32.38
C ARG A 357 0.30 14.74 -33.49
N ALA A 358 -0.46 14.10 -34.37
CA ALA A 358 0.04 13.41 -35.55
C ALA A 358 -0.72 13.89 -36.79
N THR A 359 -0.55 15.15 -37.20
CA THR A 359 -0.65 15.62 -38.60
C THR A 359 -0.51 17.15 -38.66
N THR A 360 0.72 17.63 -38.83
CA THR A 360 1.04 18.77 -39.71
C THR A 360 2.55 18.79 -39.88
N ASN A 361 3.03 18.08 -40.90
CA ASN A 361 4.05 18.57 -41.82
C ASN A 361 4.00 17.65 -43.05
N SER A 362 3.32 18.16 -44.07
CA SER A 362 3.14 17.55 -45.38
C SER A 362 4.39 17.66 -46.25
N ASN A 363 4.55 16.64 -47.10
CA ASN A 363 5.40 16.52 -48.31
C ASN A 363 6.84 16.05 -48.00
N ILE A 364 7.33 14.93 -48.52
CA ILE A 364 7.29 14.42 -49.91
C ILE A 364 7.22 12.87 -49.90
N ALA A 365 6.42 12.30 -50.81
CA ALA A 365 6.21 10.86 -50.96
C ALA A 365 7.17 10.19 -51.96
N ALA A 366 7.48 8.91 -51.74
CA ALA A 366 7.71 7.91 -52.78
C ALA A 366 7.34 6.49 -52.27
N PRO A 367 6.88 5.54 -53.12
CA PRO A 367 6.04 4.41 -52.70
C PRO A 367 6.75 3.04 -52.70
N ALA A 368 6.38 2.13 -51.80
CA ALA A 368 6.56 0.67 -51.98
C ALA A 368 5.60 -0.20 -51.13
N LYS A 369 4.74 -0.92 -51.88
CA LYS A 369 4.01 -2.21 -51.75
C LYS A 369 3.71 -2.92 -50.40
N PRO A 370 2.62 -3.71 -50.36
CA PRO A 370 1.99 -4.22 -49.14
C PRO A 370 2.55 -5.59 -48.70
N ALA A 371 2.57 -5.82 -47.39
CA ALA A 371 2.65 -7.15 -46.80
C ALA A 371 1.43 -7.37 -45.90
N ILE A 372 0.71 -8.44 -46.20
CA ILE A 372 -0.33 -9.03 -45.37
C ILE A 372 0.39 -9.79 -44.25
N ASP A 373 0.01 -9.56 -43.00
CA ASP A 373 -0.16 -10.69 -42.09
C ASP A 373 -1.18 -10.38 -40.99
N THR A 374 -2.02 -11.38 -40.79
CA THR A 374 -3.18 -11.39 -39.90
C THR A 374 -2.82 -12.18 -38.65
N ALA A 375 -3.41 -11.77 -37.52
CA ALA A 375 -3.48 -12.49 -36.25
C ALA A 375 -2.20 -12.58 -35.40
N LEU A 376 -2.23 -11.92 -34.23
CA LEU A 376 -2.36 -12.65 -32.96
C LEU A 376 -2.79 -11.67 -31.85
N SER A 377 -4.09 -11.67 -31.56
CA SER A 377 -4.67 -11.25 -30.29
C SER A 377 -4.53 -12.43 -29.33
N SER A 378 -3.72 -12.29 -28.27
CA SER A 378 -3.78 -13.08 -27.03
C SER A 378 -2.45 -12.99 -26.30
N LEU A 379 -2.34 -12.10 -25.31
CA LEU A 379 -1.44 -12.24 -24.16
C LEU A 379 -1.80 -11.16 -23.12
N CYS A 380 -2.96 -11.36 -22.48
CA CYS A 380 -3.23 -10.76 -21.18
C CYS A 380 -2.80 -11.74 -20.07
N ALA A 381 -2.40 -11.18 -18.93
CA ALA A 381 -2.05 -11.85 -17.68
C ALA A 381 -0.76 -12.69 -17.67
N ALA A 382 0.40 -12.02 -17.56
CA ALA A 382 1.56 -12.63 -16.92
C ALA A 382 2.52 -11.58 -16.32
N LYS A 383 2.79 -11.77 -15.01
CA LYS A 383 3.98 -11.35 -14.24
C LYS A 383 4.15 -9.87 -13.88
N ILE A 384 3.90 -9.56 -12.60
CA ILE A 384 4.95 -9.03 -11.71
C ILE A 384 4.96 -9.86 -10.43
N GLN A 385 5.62 -11.02 -10.51
CA GLN A 385 6.23 -11.71 -9.36
C GLN A 385 7.50 -12.47 -9.80
N ALA A 386 8.13 -12.04 -10.90
CA ALA A 386 9.22 -12.78 -11.57
C ALA A 386 10.52 -11.97 -11.76
N GLU A 387 10.72 -10.86 -11.04
CA GLU A 387 12.01 -10.13 -11.04
C GLU A 387 12.93 -10.51 -9.86
N GLU A 388 12.69 -11.64 -9.17
CA GLU A 388 13.61 -12.15 -8.12
C GLU A 388 14.47 -13.35 -8.56
N LEU A 389 14.35 -13.81 -9.81
CA LEU A 389 15.14 -14.95 -10.32
C LEU A 389 16.42 -14.55 -11.09
N LEU A 390 16.67 -13.26 -11.33
CA LEU A 390 17.81 -12.78 -12.14
C LEU A 390 18.95 -12.13 -11.33
N LEU A 391 18.94 -12.27 -10.00
CA LEU A 391 20.02 -11.79 -9.10
C LEU A 391 20.76 -12.94 -8.38
N ARG A 392 20.66 -14.18 -8.87
CA ARG A 392 21.38 -15.34 -8.29
C ARG A 392 22.45 -15.97 -9.20
N GLU A 393 22.72 -15.41 -10.37
CA GLU A 393 23.84 -15.86 -11.21
C GLU A 393 24.90 -14.76 -11.31
N GLU A 394 25.55 -14.44 -10.20
CA GLU A 394 26.89 -13.85 -10.20
C GLU A 394 27.43 -13.89 -8.77
N THR A 395 27.95 -15.06 -8.35
CA THR A 395 29.14 -15.14 -7.47
C THR A 395 29.65 -16.57 -7.32
N ILE A 396 30.93 -16.72 -7.68
CA ILE A 396 31.94 -17.66 -7.16
C ILE A 396 32.01 -19.04 -7.86
N ASP A 397 32.74 -19.04 -8.98
CA ASP A 397 33.58 -20.17 -9.37
C ASP A 397 34.81 -20.21 -8.44
N THR A 398 34.83 -21.16 -7.51
CA THR A 398 36.04 -21.58 -6.81
C THR A 398 36.25 -23.06 -7.10
N SER A 399 36.93 -23.34 -8.21
CA SER A 399 37.61 -24.62 -8.40
C SER A 399 39.02 -24.56 -7.77
N PRO A 400 39.49 -25.66 -7.16
CA PRO A 400 40.72 -25.67 -6.38
C PRO A 400 41.94 -25.93 -7.28
N PHE A 401 42.91 -25.04 -7.27
CA PHE A 401 44.25 -25.35 -7.76
C PHE A 401 45.10 -25.91 -6.62
N SER A 402 45.32 -27.21 -6.69
CA SER A 402 46.38 -27.93 -5.97
C SER A 402 47.61 -28.10 -6.87
N ASN A 403 48.75 -27.60 -6.38
CA ASN A 403 50.15 -27.97 -6.60
C ASN A 403 50.63 -28.48 -7.99
N CYS A 404 51.67 -27.81 -8.51
CA CYS A 404 52.85 -28.46 -9.05
C CYS A 404 54.05 -27.49 -9.12
N ASN A 405 55.11 -27.87 -8.38
CA ASN A 405 56.53 -27.47 -8.41
C ASN A 405 56.96 -26.02 -8.17
#